data_AF-A0A417UA98-F1
#
_entry.id   AF-A0A417UA98-F1
#
_cell.length_a   1.000
_cell.length_b   1.000
_cell.length_c   1.000
_cell.angle_alpha   90.00
_cell.angle_beta   90.00
_cell.angle_gamma   90.00
#
_symmetry.space_group_name_H-M   'P 1'
#
loop_
_entity.id
_entity.type
_entity.pdbx_description
1 polymer ?
#
loop_
_entity_poly.entity_id
_entity_poly.type
_entity_poly.pdbx_seq_one_letter_code
_entity_poly.pdbx_strand_id
1 'polypeptide(L)'
;MKQYPFPDKESSMQILLTDYMIHKIPKDKIRDVFEMAWAVGKTQAEQFLEQYRENELPAMLDILKKDQVKITCEDVDNVLGKYRYFCEYLSGKNQLTIYKKSVKLWSEHNEMSYENGLNLILYHEYFHYLEQNQIGMLSARYQVPILKIGPICVGKTGVPALSEIGANAFAWVCWEKGLKEKEENHAVYEAD
;
A
#
# COMPACT_ATOMS: atom_id res chain seq x y z
N MET A 1 20.79 -2.46 -9.86
CA MET A 1 19.42 -2.51 -9.31
C MET A 1 18.67 -1.25 -9.71
N LYS A 2 17.48 -1.37 -10.31
CA LYS A 2 16.58 -0.22 -10.51
C LYS A 2 15.96 0.22 -9.18
N GLN A 3 15.63 1.50 -9.13
CA GLN A 3 14.93 2.16 -8.02
C GLN A 3 13.56 1.50 -7.77
N TYR A 4 13.14 1.42 -6.51
CA TYR A 4 11.81 0.93 -6.13
C TYR A 4 10.71 1.70 -6.90
N PRO A 5 9.80 1.01 -7.62
CA PRO A 5 8.87 1.66 -8.55
C PRO A 5 7.56 2.14 -7.91
N PHE A 6 7.39 1.91 -6.60
CA PHE A 6 6.28 2.42 -5.79
C PHE A 6 6.75 3.60 -4.93
N PRO A 7 5.84 4.36 -4.30
CA PRO A 7 6.22 5.43 -3.39
C PRO A 7 7.06 4.89 -2.22
N ASP A 8 8.33 5.32 -2.15
CA ASP A 8 9.21 5.05 -1.03
C ASP A 8 8.87 5.94 0.17
N LYS A 9 9.70 5.90 1.22
CA LYS A 9 9.48 6.68 2.44
C LYS A 9 9.48 8.18 2.18
N GLU A 10 10.36 8.67 1.31
CA GLU A 10 10.43 10.10 0.98
C GLU A 10 9.21 10.54 0.16
N SER A 11 8.83 9.77 -0.85
CA SER A 11 7.66 10.02 -1.68
C SER A 11 6.37 9.94 -0.86
N SER A 12 6.30 9.02 0.11
CA SER A 12 5.17 8.91 1.04
C SER A 12 5.05 10.10 1.98
N MET A 13 6.15 10.77 2.35
CA MET A 13 6.07 12.04 3.07
C MET A 13 5.39 13.11 2.22
N GLN A 14 5.64 13.15 0.91
CA GLN A 14 4.96 14.09 0.01
C GLN A 14 3.44 13.83 -0.08
N ILE A 15 3.02 12.57 0.04
CA ILE A 15 1.59 12.23 0.16
C ILE A 15 0.98 12.88 1.40
N LEU A 16 1.64 12.81 2.56
CA LEU A 16 1.17 13.49 3.77
C LEU A 16 1.11 15.01 3.58
N LEU A 17 2.15 15.59 2.98
CA LEU A 17 2.26 17.04 2.81
C LEU A 17 1.23 17.62 1.82
N THR A 18 0.63 16.77 0.98
CA THR A 18 -0.43 17.15 0.03
C THR A 18 -1.83 16.75 0.51
N ASP A 19 -1.95 16.09 1.68
CA ASP A 19 -3.24 15.75 2.28
C ASP A 19 -4.03 17.02 2.62
N TYR A 20 -5.33 17.03 2.31
CA TYR A 20 -6.17 18.21 2.52
C TYR A 20 -6.35 18.58 4.01
N MET A 21 -6.04 17.68 4.94
CA MET A 21 -6.03 17.91 6.40
C MET A 21 -4.67 18.33 6.96
N ILE A 22 -3.60 18.39 6.15
CA ILE A 22 -2.22 18.68 6.63
C ILE A 22 -2.13 19.98 7.43
N HIS A 23 -2.86 21.02 6.99
CA HIS A 23 -2.86 22.34 7.62
C HIS A 23 -3.45 22.35 9.04
N LYS A 24 -4.12 21.26 9.46
CA LYS A 24 -4.67 21.09 10.81
C LYS A 24 -3.76 20.31 11.74
N ILE A 25 -2.72 19.67 11.21
CA ILE A 25 -1.70 18.97 11.99
C ILE A 25 -0.71 20.03 12.51
N PRO A 26 -0.41 20.08 13.82
CA PRO A 26 0.66 20.93 14.33
C PRO A 26 1.98 20.64 13.63
N LYS A 27 2.73 21.68 13.24
CA LYS A 27 3.94 21.54 12.42
C LYS A 27 5.00 20.63 13.08
N ASP A 28 5.12 20.72 14.39
CA ASP A 28 6.01 19.90 15.22
C ASP A 28 5.57 18.43 15.31
N LYS A 29 4.33 18.11 14.92
CA LYS A 29 3.76 16.76 14.94
C LYS A 29 3.71 16.06 13.60
N ILE A 30 3.93 16.77 12.49
CA ILE A 30 3.85 16.19 11.14
C ILE A 30 4.76 14.96 11.02
N ARG A 31 6.01 15.07 11.49
CA ARG A 31 6.95 13.95 11.42
C ARG A 31 6.55 12.78 12.32
N ASP A 32 6.12 13.05 13.56
CA ASP A 32 5.66 12.00 14.47
C ASP A 32 4.48 11.22 13.88
N VAL A 33 3.52 11.93 13.27
CA VAL A 33 2.33 11.35 12.64
C VAL A 33 2.71 10.49 11.42
N PHE A 34 3.63 10.99 10.59
CA PHE A 34 4.17 10.23 9.46
C PHE A 34 4.88 8.94 9.91
N GLU A 35 5.82 9.05 10.85
CA GLU A 35 6.61 7.90 11.31
C GLU A 35 5.72 6.86 11.98
N MET A 36 4.65 7.28 12.68
CA MET A 36 3.64 6.36 13.21
C MET A 36 2.98 5.56 12.08
N ALA A 37 2.48 6.21 11.03
CA ALA A 37 1.82 5.52 9.92
C ALA A 37 2.77 4.56 9.20
N TRP A 38 3.99 5.01 8.92
CA TRP A 38 5.04 4.19 8.30
C TRP A 38 5.39 2.97 9.15
N ALA A 39 5.57 3.16 10.46
CA ALA A 39 5.88 2.07 11.39
C ALA A 39 4.78 1.01 11.43
N VAL A 40 3.51 1.41 11.39
CA VAL A 40 2.37 0.47 11.34
C VAL A 40 2.44 -0.39 10.09
N GLY A 41 2.61 0.20 8.91
CA GLY A 41 2.74 -0.54 7.66
C GLY A 41 3.91 -1.52 7.69
N LYS A 42 5.08 -1.08 8.17
CA LYS A 42 6.25 -1.93 8.35
C LYS A 42 5.99 -3.12 9.27
N THR A 43 5.41 -2.87 10.45
CA THR A 43 5.12 -3.93 11.41
C THR A 43 4.14 -4.95 10.83
N GLN A 44 3.11 -4.50 10.10
CA GLN A 44 2.16 -5.42 9.46
C GLN A 44 2.83 -6.26 8.36
N ALA A 45 3.73 -5.69 7.56
CA ALA A 45 4.47 -6.44 6.56
C ALA A 45 5.41 -7.48 7.20
N GLU A 46 6.09 -7.12 8.29
CA GLU A 46 6.94 -8.06 9.03
C GLU A 46 6.13 -9.22 9.61
N GLN A 47 4.96 -8.94 10.20
CA GLN A 47 4.03 -9.98 10.69
C GLN A 47 3.46 -10.84 9.57
N PHE A 48 3.20 -10.25 8.41
CA PHE A 48 2.73 -10.97 7.23
C PHE A 48 3.81 -11.93 6.70
N LEU A 49 5.04 -11.46 6.49
CA LEU A 49 6.14 -12.28 5.99
C LEU A 49 6.51 -13.40 6.96
N GLU A 50 6.41 -13.16 8.26
CA GLU A 50 6.68 -14.17 9.29
C GLU A 50 5.84 -15.43 9.13
N GLN A 51 4.58 -15.28 8.70
CA GLN A 51 3.65 -16.41 8.49
C GLN A 51 4.12 -17.35 7.37
N TYR A 52 5.02 -16.88 6.52
CA TYR A 52 5.55 -17.62 5.39
C TYR A 52 7.07 -17.83 5.49
N ARG A 53 7.70 -17.61 6.66
CA ARG A 53 9.16 -17.75 6.80
C ARG A 53 9.69 -19.11 6.35
N GLU A 54 8.96 -20.18 6.65
CA GLU A 54 9.38 -21.56 6.34
C GLU A 54 8.90 -22.06 4.98
N ASN A 55 8.12 -21.26 4.24
CA ASN A 55 7.51 -21.64 2.97
C ASN A 55 7.82 -20.60 1.89
N GLU A 56 7.64 -20.97 0.64
CA GLU A 56 7.65 -19.96 -0.41
C GLU A 56 6.45 -19.01 -0.23
N LEU A 57 6.71 -17.70 -0.29
CA LEU A 57 5.65 -16.69 -0.25
C LEU A 57 4.68 -16.90 -1.44
N PRO A 58 3.39 -17.20 -1.17
CA PRO A 58 2.42 -17.44 -2.23
C PRO A 58 2.15 -16.17 -3.05
N ALA A 59 1.56 -16.34 -4.24
CA ALA A 59 1.05 -15.21 -5.00
C ALA A 59 -0.04 -14.46 -4.20
N MET A 60 -0.02 -13.13 -4.25
CA MET A 60 -0.95 -12.31 -3.46
C MET A 60 -2.42 -12.55 -3.82
N LEU A 61 -2.70 -12.92 -5.08
CA LEU A 61 -4.04 -13.32 -5.49
C LEU A 61 -4.57 -14.51 -4.69
N ASP A 62 -3.71 -15.48 -4.35
CA ASP A 62 -4.14 -16.68 -3.65
C ASP A 62 -4.33 -16.41 -2.16
N ILE A 63 -3.54 -15.50 -1.59
CA ILE A 63 -3.74 -14.97 -0.24
C ILE A 63 -5.09 -14.24 -0.15
N LEU A 64 -5.35 -13.30 -1.06
CA LEU A 64 -6.61 -12.54 -1.10
C LEU A 64 -7.84 -13.46 -1.30
N LYS A 65 -7.73 -14.51 -2.12
CA LYS A 65 -8.80 -15.52 -2.27
C LYS A 65 -9.01 -16.32 -0.99
N LYS A 66 -7.94 -16.73 -0.30
CA LYS A 66 -8.01 -17.43 0.99
C LYS A 66 -8.71 -16.56 2.04
N ASP A 67 -8.47 -15.26 1.97
CA ASP A 67 -9.15 -14.23 2.78
C ASP A 67 -10.55 -13.85 2.26
N GLN A 68 -11.09 -14.61 1.31
CA GLN A 68 -12.45 -14.46 0.77
C GLN A 68 -12.71 -13.11 0.11
N VAL A 69 -11.66 -12.41 -0.34
CA VAL A 69 -11.80 -11.21 -1.16
C VAL A 69 -12.33 -11.60 -2.53
N LYS A 70 -13.43 -10.97 -2.96
CA LYS A 70 -14.00 -11.19 -4.29
C LYS A 70 -13.14 -10.48 -5.33
N ILE A 71 -12.46 -11.25 -6.18
CA ILE A 71 -11.58 -10.71 -7.22
C ILE A 71 -12.33 -10.61 -8.55
N THR A 72 -12.33 -9.43 -9.15
CA THR A 72 -12.83 -9.17 -10.51
C THR A 72 -11.66 -8.67 -11.37
N CYS A 73 -11.58 -9.14 -12.60
CA CYS A 73 -10.54 -8.72 -13.54
C CYS A 73 -11.17 -8.09 -14.76
N GLU A 74 -10.71 -6.90 -15.11
CA GLU A 74 -11.15 -6.16 -16.29
C GLU A 74 -9.98 -5.98 -17.26
N ASP A 75 -10.19 -6.28 -18.54
CA ASP A 75 -9.16 -6.14 -19.57
C ASP A 75 -9.15 -4.72 -20.16
N VAL A 76 -8.90 -3.72 -19.32
CA VAL A 76 -8.91 -2.30 -19.69
C VAL A 76 -7.66 -1.58 -19.18
N ASP A 77 -7.26 -0.50 -19.87
CA ASP A 77 -6.32 0.48 -19.30
C ASP A 77 -7.15 1.59 -18.66
N ASN A 78 -7.28 1.54 -17.32
CA ASN A 78 -8.13 2.44 -16.56
C ASN A 78 -7.39 3.75 -16.23
N VAL A 79 -7.57 4.75 -17.09
CA VAL A 79 -6.94 6.07 -16.96
C VAL A 79 -8.00 7.14 -16.72
N LEU A 80 -7.84 7.91 -15.64
CA LEU A 80 -8.67 9.06 -15.32
C LEU A 80 -7.80 10.32 -15.20
N GLY A 81 -7.91 11.20 -16.19
CA GLY A 81 -7.05 12.39 -16.29
C GLY A 81 -5.58 11.98 -16.40
N LYS A 82 -4.76 12.36 -15.41
CA LYS A 82 -3.33 12.02 -15.35
C LYS A 82 -3.01 10.77 -14.53
N TYR A 83 -4.02 10.12 -13.95
CA TYR A 83 -3.85 8.97 -13.06
C TYR A 83 -4.24 7.69 -13.78
N ARG A 84 -3.43 6.64 -13.58
CA ARG A 84 -3.74 5.27 -14.01
C ARG A 84 -3.99 4.43 -12.77
N TYR A 85 -5.12 3.73 -12.75
CA TYR A 85 -5.50 2.85 -11.66
C TYR A 85 -5.17 1.42 -12.04
N PHE A 86 -4.45 0.73 -11.17
CA PHE A 86 -4.01 -0.66 -11.42
C PHE A 86 -4.96 -1.66 -10.79
N CYS A 87 -5.29 -1.40 -9.54
CA CYS A 87 -6.27 -2.14 -8.75
C CYS A 87 -7.14 -1.14 -7.98
N GLU A 88 -8.27 -1.63 -7.49
CA GLU A 88 -9.12 -0.90 -6.54
C GLU A 88 -9.74 -1.89 -5.56
N TYR A 89 -9.39 -1.79 -4.28
CA TYR A 89 -10.07 -2.51 -3.22
C TYR A 89 -11.25 -1.70 -2.67
N LEU A 90 -12.46 -2.18 -2.92
CA LEU A 90 -13.70 -1.62 -2.42
C LEU A 90 -14.07 -2.25 -1.08
N SER A 91 -13.56 -1.65 0.00
CA SER A 91 -13.72 -2.10 1.40
C SER A 91 -15.13 -2.52 1.78
N GLY A 92 -16.16 -1.72 1.46
CA GLY A 92 -17.55 -2.02 1.82
C GLY A 92 -18.17 -3.21 1.08
N LYS A 93 -17.48 -3.77 0.09
CA LYS A 93 -17.93 -4.91 -0.73
C LYS A 93 -17.00 -6.13 -0.61
N ASN A 94 -15.91 -6.03 0.17
CA ASN A 94 -14.82 -6.99 0.18
C ASN A 94 -14.42 -7.44 -1.24
N GLN A 95 -14.33 -6.47 -2.16
CA GLN A 95 -14.14 -6.72 -3.59
C GLN A 95 -12.90 -5.99 -4.09
N LEU A 96 -12.04 -6.69 -4.79
CA LEU A 96 -10.88 -6.15 -5.50
C LEU A 96 -11.13 -6.21 -7.00
N THR A 97 -10.99 -5.08 -7.69
CA THR A 97 -10.97 -5.03 -9.15
C THR A 97 -9.54 -4.85 -9.65
N ILE A 98 -9.13 -5.63 -10.65
CA ILE A 98 -7.80 -5.57 -11.27
C ILE A 98 -7.95 -5.14 -12.74
N TYR A 99 -7.32 -4.03 -13.10
CA TYR A 99 -7.30 -3.50 -14.47
C TYR A 99 -6.07 -4.04 -15.22
N LYS A 100 -6.25 -5.17 -15.91
CA LYS A 100 -5.14 -5.98 -16.45
C LYS A 100 -4.20 -5.21 -17.38
N LYS A 101 -4.73 -4.36 -18.28
CA LYS A 101 -3.87 -3.59 -19.20
C LYS A 101 -3.10 -2.51 -18.46
N SER A 102 -3.70 -1.87 -17.45
CA SER A 102 -2.98 -0.90 -16.61
C SER A 102 -1.83 -1.54 -15.85
N VAL A 103 -2.05 -2.71 -15.24
CA VAL A 103 -0.99 -3.49 -14.57
C VAL A 103 0.09 -3.86 -15.57
N LYS A 104 -0.27 -4.41 -16.74
CA LYS A 104 0.68 -4.80 -17.79
C LYS A 104 1.56 -3.63 -18.24
N LEU A 105 0.96 -2.50 -18.61
CA LEU A 105 1.70 -1.32 -19.06
C LEU A 105 2.63 -0.77 -17.97
N TRP A 106 2.21 -0.83 -16.71
CA TRP A 106 3.04 -0.41 -15.58
C TRP A 106 4.19 -1.39 -15.33
N SER A 107 3.94 -2.69 -15.37
CA SER A 107 4.98 -3.71 -15.26
C SER A 107 6.03 -3.57 -16.36
N GLU A 108 5.59 -3.40 -17.61
CA GLU A 108 6.48 -3.19 -18.77
C GLU A 108 7.34 -1.92 -18.61
N HIS A 109 6.73 -0.81 -18.17
CA HIS A 109 7.44 0.44 -17.92
C HIS A 109 8.52 0.30 -16.84
N ASN A 110 8.28 -0.56 -15.85
CA ASN A 110 9.21 -0.83 -14.75
C ASN A 110 10.13 -2.04 -15.00
N GLU A 111 10.13 -2.60 -16.22
CA GLU A 111 10.93 -3.77 -16.61
C GLU A 111 10.74 -4.97 -15.66
N MET A 112 9.50 -5.23 -15.26
CA MET A 112 9.14 -6.37 -14.41
C MET A 112 8.09 -7.25 -15.09
N SER A 113 8.02 -8.52 -14.66
CA SER A 113 6.96 -9.42 -15.10
C SER A 113 5.59 -8.88 -14.67
N TYR A 114 4.55 -9.33 -15.36
CA TYR A 114 3.18 -9.02 -14.98
C TYR A 114 2.89 -9.52 -13.55
N GLU A 115 3.37 -10.71 -13.22
CA GLU A 115 3.17 -11.38 -11.94
C GLU A 115 3.84 -10.62 -10.79
N ASN A 116 5.11 -10.21 -10.95
CA ASN A 116 5.82 -9.45 -9.92
C ASN A 116 5.20 -8.06 -9.73
N GLY A 117 4.85 -7.39 -10.84
CA GLY A 117 4.20 -6.09 -10.74
C GLY A 117 2.82 -6.17 -10.10
N LEU A 118 2.02 -7.18 -10.45
CA LEU A 118 0.74 -7.42 -9.81
C LEU A 118 0.91 -7.72 -8.32
N ASN A 119 1.82 -8.61 -7.93
CA ASN A 119 2.06 -8.89 -6.50
C ASN A 119 2.45 -7.62 -5.72
N LEU A 120 3.30 -6.77 -6.30
CA LEU A 120 3.70 -5.52 -5.68
C LEU A 120 2.50 -4.58 -5.44
N ILE A 121 1.66 -4.39 -6.47
CA ILE A 121 0.43 -3.61 -6.35
C ILE A 121 -0.51 -4.24 -5.31
N LEU A 122 -0.63 -5.57 -5.27
CA LEU A 122 -1.52 -6.26 -4.35
C LEU A 122 -1.04 -6.23 -2.90
N TYR A 123 0.24 -6.07 -2.60
CA TYR A 123 0.68 -5.81 -1.23
C TYR A 123 0.08 -4.52 -0.68
N HIS A 124 -0.01 -3.47 -1.52
CA HIS A 124 -0.63 -2.20 -1.14
C HIS A 124 -2.13 -2.40 -0.86
N GLU A 125 -2.87 -3.02 -1.78
CA GLU A 125 -4.30 -3.30 -1.60
C GLU A 125 -4.58 -4.23 -0.41
N TYR A 126 -3.71 -5.20 -0.16
CA TYR A 126 -3.83 -6.10 0.97
C TYR A 126 -3.71 -5.37 2.31
N PHE A 127 -2.88 -4.33 2.41
CA PHE A 127 -2.85 -3.49 3.60
C PHE A 127 -4.21 -2.82 3.87
N HIS A 128 -4.90 -2.33 2.83
CA HIS A 128 -6.25 -1.79 2.99
C HIS A 128 -7.26 -2.86 3.40
N TYR A 129 -7.12 -4.09 2.91
CA TYR A 129 -7.88 -5.23 3.45
C TYR A 129 -7.62 -5.41 4.96
N LEU A 130 -6.37 -5.36 5.42
CA LEU A 130 -6.02 -5.45 6.85
C LEU A 130 -6.64 -4.31 7.67
N GLU A 131 -6.60 -3.07 7.18
CA GLU A 131 -7.19 -1.90 7.86
C GLU A 131 -8.68 -2.09 8.16
N GLN A 132 -9.42 -2.66 7.22
CA GLN A 132 -10.86 -2.85 7.34
C GLN A 132 -11.21 -4.02 8.28
N ASN A 133 -10.40 -5.09 8.23
CA ASN A 133 -10.80 -6.37 8.81
C ASN A 133 -10.05 -6.75 10.09
N GLN A 134 -8.86 -6.17 10.33
CA GLN A 134 -7.96 -6.66 11.39
C GLN A 134 -7.38 -5.54 12.26
N ILE A 135 -6.87 -4.47 11.67
CA ILE A 135 -6.03 -3.49 12.41
C ILE A 135 -6.71 -2.13 12.64
N GLY A 136 -7.91 -1.94 12.10
CA GLY A 136 -8.62 -0.66 12.09
C GLY A 136 -7.99 0.38 11.15
N MET A 137 -8.80 1.35 10.72
CA MET A 137 -8.38 2.41 9.80
C MET A 137 -7.21 3.22 10.36
N LEU A 138 -6.07 3.17 9.66
CA LEU A 138 -4.87 3.93 9.99
C LEU A 138 -5.11 5.44 9.87
N SER A 139 -5.88 5.84 8.84
CA SER A 139 -6.38 7.21 8.69
C SER A 139 -7.12 7.75 9.92
N ALA A 140 -7.73 6.90 10.74
CA ALA A 140 -8.44 7.31 11.96
C ALA A 140 -7.55 7.34 13.22
N ARG A 141 -6.29 6.86 13.16
CA ARG A 141 -5.41 6.75 14.35
C ARG A 141 -4.90 8.09 14.84
N TYR A 142 -4.73 9.06 13.95
CA TYR A 142 -4.49 10.45 14.31
C TYR A 142 -5.67 11.30 13.84
N GLN A 143 -6.23 12.09 14.75
CA GLN A 143 -7.42 12.88 14.47
C GLN A 143 -7.17 14.36 14.72
N VAL A 144 -7.70 15.18 13.81
CA VAL A 144 -7.70 16.63 13.90
C VAL A 144 -9.13 17.16 14.07
N PRO A 145 -9.34 18.34 14.68
CA PRO A 145 -10.66 18.95 14.78
C PRO A 145 -11.27 19.22 13.40
N ILE A 146 -12.58 18.97 13.24
CA ILE A 146 -13.29 19.34 12.00
C ILE A 146 -13.37 20.85 11.88
N LEU A 147 -13.75 21.52 12.97
CA LEU A 147 -13.81 22.97 13.06
C LEU A 147 -13.12 23.42 14.35
N LYS A 148 -12.35 24.50 14.25
CA LYS A 148 -11.71 25.16 15.39
C LYS A 148 -12.03 26.66 15.35
N ILE A 149 -12.72 27.16 16.37
CA ILE A 149 -13.00 28.59 16.57
C ILE A 149 -12.44 28.97 17.93
N GLY A 150 -11.26 29.62 17.94
CA GLY A 150 -10.53 29.91 19.17
C GLY A 150 -10.22 28.64 19.98
N PRO A 151 -10.57 28.57 21.28
CA PRO A 151 -10.36 27.37 22.10
C PRO A 151 -11.40 26.26 21.85
N ILE A 152 -12.46 26.54 21.10
CA ILE A 152 -13.55 25.59 20.86
C ILE A 152 -13.21 24.70 19.66
N CYS A 153 -13.22 23.38 19.88
CA CYS A 153 -13.06 22.35 18.85
C CYS A 153 -14.36 21.58 18.67
N VAL A 154 -14.82 21.44 17.42
CA VAL A 154 -16.04 20.69 17.08
C VAL A 154 -15.68 19.53 16.16
N GLY A 155 -16.11 18.33 16.56
CA GLY A 155 -15.90 17.09 15.82
C GLY A 155 -14.43 16.68 15.69
N LYS A 156 -14.21 15.46 15.20
CA LYS A 156 -12.88 14.93 14.88
C LYS A 156 -12.93 14.23 13.54
N THR A 157 -11.88 14.38 12.75
CA THR A 157 -11.70 13.67 11.48
C THR A 157 -10.30 13.11 11.40
N GLY A 158 -10.15 12.00 10.68
CA GLY A 158 -8.86 11.38 10.44
C GLY A 158 -8.02 12.15 9.41
N VAL A 159 -6.85 11.61 9.13
CA VAL A 159 -5.93 12.07 8.09
C VAL A 159 -5.84 10.96 7.04
N PRO A 160 -6.53 11.07 5.90
CA PRO A 160 -6.63 9.99 4.91
C PRO A 160 -5.29 9.46 4.41
N ALA A 161 -4.31 10.33 4.17
CA ALA A 161 -2.97 9.96 3.71
C ALA A 161 -2.27 8.93 4.61
N LEU A 162 -2.64 8.80 5.90
CA LEU A 162 -2.01 7.81 6.77
C LEU A 162 -2.27 6.38 6.32
N SER A 163 -3.45 6.09 5.75
CA SER A 163 -3.77 4.78 5.19
C SER A 163 -2.85 4.47 3.99
N GLU A 164 -2.69 5.43 3.07
CA GLU A 164 -1.79 5.32 1.91
C GLU A 164 -0.32 5.13 2.33
N ILE A 165 0.14 5.87 3.35
CA ILE A 165 1.51 5.76 3.87
C ILE A 165 1.75 4.38 4.48
N GLY A 166 0.78 3.84 5.22
CA GLY A 166 0.85 2.47 5.76
C GLY A 166 0.91 1.42 4.65
N ALA A 167 0.07 1.56 3.62
CA ALA A 167 0.04 0.65 2.47
C ALA A 167 1.35 0.68 1.67
N ASN A 168 1.92 1.87 1.44
CA ASN A 168 3.22 2.04 0.78
C ASN A 168 4.36 1.44 1.60
N ALA A 169 4.37 1.64 2.92
CA ALA A 169 5.35 1.04 3.81
C ALA A 169 5.26 -0.49 3.80
N PHE A 170 4.04 -1.03 3.81
CA PHE A 170 3.81 -2.48 3.75
C PHE A 170 4.36 -3.06 2.44
N ALA A 171 3.96 -2.49 1.30
CA ALA A 171 4.43 -2.93 -0.02
C ALA A 171 5.95 -2.84 -0.17
N TRP A 172 6.55 -1.78 0.37
CA TRP A 172 8.01 -1.56 0.32
C TRP A 172 8.77 -2.66 1.07
N VAL A 173 8.33 -3.00 2.29
CA VAL A 173 8.95 -4.07 3.09
C VAL A 173 8.78 -5.44 2.40
N CYS A 174 7.58 -5.75 1.88
CA CYS A 174 7.32 -7.00 1.18
C CYS A 174 8.15 -7.13 -0.10
N TRP A 175 8.38 -6.03 -0.83
CA TRP A 175 9.28 -6.03 -1.97
C TRP A 175 10.74 -6.22 -1.57
N GLU A 176 11.21 -5.46 -0.60
CA GLU A 176 12.60 -5.47 -0.13
C GLU A 176 13.00 -6.84 0.41
N LYS A 177 12.13 -7.47 1.20
CA LYS A 177 12.42 -8.73 1.90
C LYS A 177 11.87 -9.98 1.21
N GLY A 178 10.86 -9.86 0.34
CA GLY A 178 10.18 -11.01 -0.25
C GLY A 178 10.46 -11.23 -1.74
N LEU A 179 10.50 -10.16 -2.54
CA LEU A 179 10.67 -10.25 -3.99
C LEU A 179 12.14 -10.19 -4.42
N LYS A 180 12.97 -9.36 -3.78
CA LYS A 180 14.40 -9.28 -4.08
C LYS A 180 15.16 -10.58 -3.80
N GLU A 181 14.84 -11.27 -2.71
CA GLU A 181 15.49 -12.55 -2.37
C GLU A 181 15.20 -13.63 -3.44
N LYS A 182 14.03 -13.61 -4.08
CA LYS A 182 13.71 -14.57 -5.17
C LYS A 182 14.48 -14.27 -6.46
N GLU A 183 14.62 -13.00 -6.84
CA GLU A 183 15.39 -12.61 -8.03
C GLU A 183 16.90 -12.87 -7.88
N GLU A 184 17.45 -12.61 -6.68
CA GLU A 184 18.87 -12.88 -6.39
C GLU A 184 19.17 -14.38 -6.35
N ASN A 185 18.30 -15.19 -5.75
CA ASN A 185 18.47 -16.64 -5.73
C ASN A 185 18.32 -17.26 -7.13
N HIS A 186 17.38 -16.78 -7.97
CA HIS A 186 17.20 -17.31 -9.33
C HIS A 186 18.39 -16.98 -10.26
N ALA A 187 18.98 -15.79 -10.14
CA ALA A 187 20.14 -15.38 -10.93
C ALA A 187 21.41 -16.20 -10.62
N VAL A 188 21.51 -16.80 -9.42
CA VAL A 188 22.61 -17.70 -9.06
C VAL A 188 22.48 -19.06 -9.73
N TYR A 189 21.25 -19.56 -9.97
CA TYR A 189 21.01 -20.86 -10.61
C TYR A 189 21.04 -20.83 -12.14
N GLU A 190 20.91 -19.66 -12.78
CA GLU A 190 21.05 -19.51 -14.25
C GLU A 190 22.48 -19.17 -14.69
N ALA A 191 23.41 -18.97 -13.74
CA ALA A 191 24.81 -18.66 -14.00
C ALA A 191 25.74 -19.89 -14.02
N ASP A 192 25.19 -21.10 -13.83
CA ASP A 192 25.89 -22.39 -13.88
C ASP A 192 25.57 -23.20 -15.16
#